data_AF-A0A6G0VNP5-F1
#
_entry.id   AF-A0A6G0VNP5-F1
#
_cell.length_a   1.000
_cell.length_b   1.000
_cell.length_c   1.000
_cell.angle_alpha   90.00
_cell.angle_beta   90.00
_cell.angle_gamma   90.00
#
_symmetry.space_group_name_H-M   'P 1'
#
loop_
_entity.id
_entity.type
_entity.pdbx_description
1 polymer ?
#
loop_
_entity_poly.entity_id
_entity_poly.type
_entity_poly.pdbx_seq_one_letter_code
_entity_poly.pdbx_strand_id
1 'polypeptide(L)'
;MPKEKKYKLDEIALQMGHEVVRLPPYNPIEMIWVQVKGEVAEKNHSFKIADVEVLVNNVLDAVTKENWAKCGEHCAKIQDKDLVKEGIRDEILEPIILTINPDDSSSDDDDDDDDDN
;
A
#
# COMPACT_ATOMS: atom_id res chain seq x y z
N MET A 1 -22.74 -6.06 -8.26
CA MET A 1 -21.41 -6.65 -7.97
C MET A 1 -20.34 -5.63 -8.31
N PRO A 2 -19.32 -5.42 -7.47
CA PRO A 2 -18.23 -4.50 -7.78
C PRO A 2 -17.56 -4.94 -9.09
N LYS A 3 -17.36 -4.01 -10.03
CA LYS A 3 -16.56 -4.30 -11.22
C LYS A 3 -15.10 -4.42 -10.78
N GLU A 4 -14.51 -5.60 -10.91
CA GLU A 4 -13.08 -5.78 -10.69
C GLU A 4 -12.31 -4.84 -11.60
N LYS A 5 -11.43 -4.03 -11.01
CA LYS A 5 -10.54 -3.15 -11.77
C LYS A 5 -9.57 -4.02 -12.55
N LYS A 6 -9.59 -3.91 -13.88
CA LYS A 6 -8.59 -4.55 -14.75
C LYS A 6 -7.40 -3.62 -14.91
N TYR A 7 -6.20 -4.14 -14.62
CA TYR A 7 -4.95 -3.40 -14.79
C TYR A 7 -4.15 -4.01 -15.94
N LYS A 8 -3.61 -3.16 -16.82
CA LYS A 8 -2.78 -3.59 -17.96
C LYS A 8 -1.59 -4.45 -17.53
N LEU A 9 -0.99 -4.14 -16.38
CA LEU A 9 0.13 -4.91 -15.83
C LEU A 9 -0.28 -6.34 -15.43
N ASP A 10 -1.51 -6.55 -14.97
CA ASP A 10 -1.99 -7.89 -14.63
C ASP A 10 -2.17 -8.75 -15.88
N GLU A 11 -2.67 -8.14 -16.96
CA GLU A 11 -2.83 -8.84 -18.25
C GLU A 11 -1.47 -9.26 -18.81
N ILE A 12 -0.47 -8.38 -18.73
CA ILE A 12 0.90 -8.65 -19.16
C ILE A 12 1.53 -9.76 -18.30
N ALA A 13 1.37 -9.70 -16.97
CA ALA A 13 1.87 -10.74 -16.07
C ALA A 13 1.20 -12.10 -16.34
N LEU A 14 -0.12 -12.09 -16.54
CA LEU A 14 -0.90 -13.29 -16.84
C LEU A 14 -0.48 -13.92 -18.19
N GLN A 15 -0.22 -13.11 -19.21
CA GLN A 15 0.31 -13.58 -20.50
C GLN A 15 1.67 -14.29 -20.36
N MET A 16 2.47 -13.90 -19.36
CA MET A 16 3.73 -14.56 -19.01
C MET A 16 3.56 -15.73 -18.03
N GLY A 17 2.33 -16.08 -17.64
CA GLY A 17 2.05 -17.17 -16.70
C GLY A 17 2.30 -16.79 -15.24
N HIS A 18 2.35 -15.50 -14.91
CA HIS A 18 2.51 -15.01 -13.55
C HIS A 18 1.16 -14.56 -12.96
N GLU A 19 0.86 -15.01 -11.74
CA GLU A 19 -0.24 -14.50 -10.95
C GLU A 19 0.22 -13.26 -10.17
N VAL A 20 -0.56 -12.18 -10.24
CA VAL A 20 -0.23 -10.96 -9.49
C VAL A 20 -0.91 -10.98 -8.13
N VAL A 21 -0.11 -11.08 -7.08
CA VAL A 21 -0.58 -10.93 -5.69
C VAL A 21 -0.55 -9.46 -5.31
N ARG A 22 -1.66 -8.93 -4.80
CA ARG A 22 -1.70 -7.58 -4.24
C ARG A 22 -1.13 -7.58 -2.84
N LEU A 23 -0.14 -6.71 -2.61
CA LEU A 23 0.52 -6.63 -1.31
C LEU A 23 -0.39 -5.96 -0.28
N PRO A 24 -0.43 -6.47 0.96
CA PRO A 24 -1.02 -5.75 2.08
C PRO A 24 -0.20 -4.48 2.41
N PRO A 25 -0.78 -3.52 3.15
CA PRO A 25 -0.11 -2.25 3.51
C PRO A 25 1.27 -2.44 4.17
N TYR A 26 1.46 -3.52 4.93
CA TYR A 26 2.72 -3.90 5.57
C TYR A 26 3.30 -5.14 4.90
N ASN A 27 4.33 -4.98 4.09
CA ASN A 27 4.96 -6.08 3.36
C ASN A 27 6.48 -6.21 3.64
N PRO A 28 7.05 -7.43 3.57
CA PRO A 28 8.45 -7.65 3.92
C PRO A 28 9.45 -6.92 3.02
N ILE A 29 9.08 -6.61 1.76
CA ILE A 29 9.95 -5.91 0.81
C ILE A 29 10.23 -4.49 1.30
N GLU A 30 9.22 -3.76 1.75
CA GLU A 30 9.37 -2.42 2.33
C GLU A 30 10.29 -2.43 3.55
N MET A 31 10.19 -3.44 4.42
CA MET A 31 11.04 -3.54 5.60
C MET A 31 12.49 -3.84 5.28
N ILE A 32 12.76 -4.74 4.34
CA ILE A 32 14.12 -4.93 3.82
C ILE A 32 14.62 -3.63 3.21
N TRP A 33 13.77 -2.88 2.51
CA TRP A 33 14.18 -1.61 1.92
C TRP A 33 14.50 -0.54 2.96
N VAL A 34 13.79 -0.52 4.09
CA VAL A 34 14.15 0.33 5.25
C VAL A 34 15.53 -0.04 5.78
N GLN A 35 15.83 -1.34 5.93
CA GLN A 35 17.15 -1.80 6.37
C GLN A 35 18.25 -1.37 5.38
N VAL A 36 18.07 -1.64 4.09
CA VAL A 36 19.05 -1.30 3.04
C VAL A 36 19.31 0.21 3.02
N LYS A 37 18.26 1.03 3.05
CA LYS A 37 18.40 2.49 3.10
C LYS A 37 19.14 2.97 4.34
N GLY A 38 18.88 2.36 5.49
CA GLY A 38 19.59 2.67 6.74
C GLY A 38 21.09 2.41 6.63
N GLU A 39 21.47 1.23 6.14
CA GLU A 39 22.88 0.87 5.96
C GLU A 39 23.59 1.72 4.91
N VAL A 40 22.93 2.02 3.80
CA VAL A 40 23.47 2.91 2.77
C VAL A 40 23.65 4.32 3.33
N ALA A 41 22.70 4.84 4.09
CA ALA A 41 22.80 6.16 4.71
C ALA A 41 23.95 6.25 5.72
N GLU A 42 24.20 5.19 6.49
CA GLU A 42 25.30 5.12 7.45
C GLU A 42 26.67 5.10 6.76
N LYS A 43 26.80 4.34 5.66
CA LYS A 43 28.08 4.07 4.98
C LYS A 43 28.39 5.04 3.84
N ASN A 44 27.41 5.82 3.38
CA ASN A 44 27.59 6.78 2.30
C ASN A 44 28.32 8.05 2.79
N HIS A 45 29.66 8.02 2.72
CA HIS A 45 30.49 9.17 3.06
C HIS A 45 30.95 9.98 1.85
N SER A 46 30.89 9.42 0.63
CA SER A 46 31.40 10.09 -0.57
C SER A 46 30.36 10.97 -1.26
N PHE A 47 29.07 10.71 -1.05
CA PHE A 47 27.93 11.40 -1.67
C PHE A 47 27.95 11.40 -3.21
N LYS A 48 28.73 10.50 -3.83
CA LYS A 48 28.78 10.32 -5.28
C LYS A 48 27.86 9.19 -5.71
N ILE A 49 27.07 9.42 -6.75
CA ILE A 49 26.06 8.44 -7.20
C ILE A 49 26.67 7.08 -7.59
N ALA A 50 27.85 7.07 -8.22
CA ALA A 50 28.54 5.85 -8.60
C ALA A 50 28.95 5.01 -7.37
N ASP A 51 29.43 5.67 -6.30
CA ASP A 51 29.80 4.98 -5.07
C ASP A 51 28.55 4.48 -4.32
N VAL A 52 27.46 5.25 -4.37
CA VAL A 52 26.15 4.85 -3.81
C VAL A 52 25.61 3.62 -4.52
N GLU A 53 25.70 3.54 -5.84
CA GLU A 53 25.25 2.36 -6.60
C GLU A 53 26.02 1.10 -6.18
N VAL A 54 27.35 1.19 -6.09
CA VAL A 54 28.18 0.07 -5.60
C VAL A 54 27.81 -0.31 -4.16
N LEU A 55 27.59 0.68 -3.31
CA LEU A 55 27.21 0.46 -1.91
C LEU A 55 25.83 -0.20 -1.78
N VAL A 56 24.84 0.24 -2.55
CA VAL A 56 23.49 -0.36 -2.57
C VAL A 56 23.55 -1.82 -2.98
N ASN A 57 24.28 -2.16 -4.04
CA ASN A 57 24.45 -3.55 -4.47
C ASN A 57 25.12 -4.40 -3.39
N ASN A 58 26.20 -3.91 -2.77
CA ASN A 58 26.87 -4.63 -1.69
C ASN A 58 25.98 -4.87 -0.46
N VAL A 59 25.15 -3.88 -0.09
CA VAL A 59 24.21 -4.01 1.02
C VAL A 59 23.09 -4.98 0.68
N LEU A 60 22.58 -4.95 -0.55
CA LEU A 60 21.58 -5.91 -1.04
C LEU A 60 22.12 -7.35 -1.00
N ASP A 61 23.35 -7.56 -1.45
CA ASP A 61 24.02 -8.88 -1.42
C ASP A 61 24.26 -9.39 0.00
N ALA A 62 24.39 -8.49 0.97
CA ALA A 62 24.54 -8.83 2.39
C ALA A 62 23.22 -9.19 3.08
N VAL A 63 22.06 -8.97 2.45
CA VAL A 63 20.76 -9.32 3.04
C VAL A 63 20.62 -10.84 3.13
N THR A 64 20.55 -11.35 4.36
CA THR A 64 20.47 -12.81 4.59
C THR A 64 19.04 -13.33 4.58
N LYS A 65 18.90 -14.66 4.50
CA LYS A 65 17.61 -15.34 4.67
C LYS A 65 16.98 -15.07 6.04
N GLU A 66 17.75 -14.92 7.11
CA GLU A 66 17.20 -14.55 8.42
C GLU A 66 16.60 -13.13 8.41
N ASN A 67 17.20 -12.18 7.69
CA ASN A 67 16.64 -10.83 7.58
C ASN A 67 15.25 -10.88 6.95
N TRP A 68 15.11 -11.64 5.85
CA TRP A 68 13.82 -11.89 5.21
C TRP A 68 12.82 -12.59 6.12
N ALA A 69 13.25 -13.64 6.84
CA ALA A 69 12.37 -14.39 7.74
C ALA A 69 11.83 -13.51 8.88
N LYS A 70 12.71 -12.70 9.50
CA LYS A 70 12.32 -11.72 10.53
C LYS A 70 11.34 -10.69 9.99
N CYS A 71 11.55 -10.22 8.75
CA CYS A 71 10.64 -9.28 8.12
C CYS A 71 9.27 -9.90 7.84
N GLY A 72 9.25 -11.14 7.32
CA GLY A 72 8.03 -11.91 7.12
C GLY A 72 7.22 -12.09 8.40
N GLU A 73 7.87 -12.54 9.47
CA GLU A 73 7.22 -12.74 10.77
C GLU A 73 6.65 -11.44 11.34
N HIS A 74 7.39 -10.34 11.22
CA HIS A 74 6.93 -9.05 11.72
C HIS A 74 5.74 -8.50 10.91
N CYS A 75 5.75 -8.61 9.58
CA CYS A 75 4.61 -8.22 8.76
C CYS A 75 3.37 -9.05 9.09
N ALA A 76 3.51 -10.37 9.24
CA ALA A 76 2.41 -11.25 9.63
C ALA A 76 1.81 -10.82 10.99
N LYS A 77 2.66 -10.54 11.99
CA LYS A 77 2.20 -10.06 13.30
C LYS A 77 1.46 -8.72 13.24
N ILE A 78 1.84 -7.81 12.34
CA ILE A 78 1.11 -6.54 12.17
C ILE A 78 -0.24 -6.79 11.52
N GLN A 79 -0.25 -7.58 10.44
CA GLN A 79 -1.48 -7.90 9.71
C GLN A 79 -2.50 -8.63 10.60
N ASP A 80 -2.06 -9.58 11.43
CA ASP A 80 -2.94 -10.25 12.40
C ASP A 80 -3.55 -9.28 13.41
N LYS A 81 -2.76 -8.32 13.90
CA LYS A 81 -3.24 -7.29 14.84
C LYS A 81 -4.27 -6.38 14.18
N ASP A 82 -4.03 -6.00 12.93
CA ASP A 82 -4.97 -5.14 12.21
C ASP A 82 -6.25 -5.90 11.88
N LEU A 83 -6.17 -7.17 11.47
CA LEU A 83 -7.35 -8.02 11.26
C LEU A 83 -8.22 -8.14 12.53
N VAL A 84 -7.60 -8.32 13.70
CA VAL A 84 -8.33 -8.36 14.98
C VAL A 84 -9.02 -7.03 15.28
N LYS A 85 -8.35 -5.89 15.05
CA LYS A 85 -8.95 -4.56 15.26
C LYS A 85 -10.13 -4.31 14.31
N GLU A 86 -10.01 -4.72 13.05
CA GLU A 86 -11.08 -4.61 12.05
C GLU A 86 -12.32 -5.39 12.50
N GLY A 87 -12.14 -6.64 12.96
CA GLY A 87 -13.25 -7.43 13.51
C GLY A 87 -13.93 -6.76 14.72
N ILE A 88 -13.15 -6.19 15.64
CA ILE A 88 -13.68 -5.45 16.79
C ILE A 88 -14.44 -4.19 16.35
N ARG A 89 -13.93 -3.47 15.34
CA ARG A 89 -14.61 -2.27 14.82
C ARG A 89 -15.97 -2.64 14.23
N ASP A 90 -16.05 -3.74 13.49
CA ASP A 90 -17.31 -4.20 12.89
C ASP A 90 -18.33 -4.67 13.95
N GLU A 91 -17.87 -5.15 15.11
CA GLU A 91 -18.74 -5.48 16.26
C GLU A 91 -19.24 -4.24 17.02
N ILE A 92 -18.45 -3.16 17.05
CA ILE A 92 -18.77 -1.93 17.81
C ILE A 92 -19.60 -0.93 17.00
N LEU A 93 -19.45 -0.91 15.67
CA LEU A 93 -20.17 0.03 14.82
C LEU A 93 -21.66 -0.35 14.73
N GLU A 94 -22.53 0.59 15.07
CA GLU A 94 -23.97 0.45 14.85
C GLU A 94 -24.26 0.35 13.33
N PRO A 95 -25.20 -0.52 12.91
CA PRO A 95 -25.58 -0.64 11.50
C PRO A 95 -26.09 0.70 10.96
N ILE A 96 -25.43 1.23 9.93
CA ILE A 96 -25.95 2.38 9.19
C ILE A 96 -27.11 1.89 8.31
N ILE A 97 -28.35 2.17 8.74
CA ILE A 97 -29.55 1.89 7.96
C ILE A 97 -29.74 3.02 6.95
N LEU A 98 -29.34 2.79 5.70
CA LEU A 98 -29.67 3.68 4.58
C LEU A 98 -31.12 3.44 4.15
N THR A 99 -32.03 4.26 4.65
CA THR A 99 -33.41 4.32 4.13
C THR A 99 -33.38 5.09 2.81
N ILE A 100 -33.47 4.38 1.69
CA ILE A 100 -33.62 5.01 0.37
C ILE A 100 -35.08 5.43 0.23
N ASN A 101 -35.40 6.66 0.63
CA ASN A 101 -36.66 7.28 0.28
C ASN A 101 -36.60 7.73 -1.19
N PRO A 102 -37.57 7.36 -2.04
CA PRO A 102 -37.59 7.76 -3.45
C PRO A 102 -37.76 9.28 -3.67
N ASP A 103 -38.06 10.05 -2.62
CA ASP A 103 -38.46 11.46 -2.72
C ASP A 103 -37.39 12.48 -2.24
N ASP A 104 -36.23 12.05 -1.75
CA ASP A 104 -35.13 12.96 -1.39
C ASP A 104 -34.32 13.34 -2.64
N SER A 105 -34.94 14.15 -3.51
CA SER A 105 -34.25 14.89 -4.55
C SER A 105 -33.53 16.08 -3.91
N SER A 106 -32.22 15.98 -3.72
CA SER A 106 -31.38 17.15 -3.40
C SER A 106 -31.46 18.13 -4.57
N SER A 107 -32.21 19.22 -4.41
CA SER A 107 -32.17 20.36 -5.32
C SER A 107 -30.90 21.15 -4.96
N ASP A 108 -29.84 20.95 -5.73
CA ASP A 108 -28.74 21.90 -5.77
C ASP A 108 -29.24 23.12 -6.56
N ASP A 109 -29.69 24.14 -5.85
CA ASP A 109 -29.98 25.46 -6.43
C ASP A 109 -28.62 26.13 -6.70
N ASP A 110 -28.12 25.97 -7.93
CA ASP A 110 -27.04 26.78 -8.49
C ASP A 110 -27.60 28.18 -8.78
N ASP A 111 -27.42 29.12 -7.84
CA ASP A 111 -27.63 30.55 -8.09
C ASP A 111 -26.46 31.10 -8.91
N ASP A 112 -26.58 31.03 -10.25
CA ASP A 112 -25.80 31.80 -11.21
C ASP A 112 -26.35 33.25 -11.23
N ASP A 113 -25.74 34.15 -10.45
CA ASP A 113 -25.89 35.60 -10.63
C ASP A 113 -24.73 36.13 -11.49
N ASP A 114 -24.92 36.05 -12.81
CA ASP A 114 -24.30 36.96 -13.78
C ASP A 114 -25.13 38.26 -13.79
N ASP A 115 -24.56 39.38 -13.31
CA ASP A 115 -25.08 40.72 -13.65
C ASP A 115 -23.95 41.58 -14.24
N ASP A 116 -24.07 41.74 -15.56
CA ASP A 116 -23.38 42.69 -16.43
C ASP A 116 -23.79 44.13 -16.06
N ASN A 117 -22.85 44.96 -15.60
CA ASN A 117 -22.79 46.40 -15.97
C ASN A 117 -21.42 47.05 -15.68
#